data_AF-A0A820BCD4-F1
#
_entry.id   AF-A0A820BCD4-F1
#
_cell.length_a   1.000
_cell.length_b   1.000
_cell.length_c   1.000
_cell.angle_alpha   90.00
_cell.angle_beta   90.00
_cell.angle_gamma   90.00
#
_symmetry.space_group_name_H-M   'P 1'
#
loop_
_entity.id
_entity.type
_entity.pdbx_description
1 polymer ?
#
loop_
_entity_poly.entity_id
_entity_poly.type
_entity_poly.pdbx_seq_one_letter_code
_entity_poly.pdbx_strand_id
1 'polypeptide(L)'
;GTNKNVFSILGPHMGDYGDVFIVFKREILHHPDANFSIQSATSYASGRAFKWRPWLGNDRGSQNDRINLFHKTKLHASITGYEYATALELIATISQDLKKKSMNIDLETILNCWLARDSHKNIEGHLPQLIPLDYIEHIYIPQNIFDSFNNETCKAIKTIFDDRISIKSFQSLEIYRKFVIKDLIDKYGQRNIHSISRPIQGTVITIPSTDFNDPFVLPLTISQAYEQYKINHLQISTDMTVYIYWQVMNGDMMLTLSNEQINTGEQQPNLRCLICYIAEKPLTKDIHYYEHVSYLYNGRPFQHEIVIKEQKYVAKSRSFYIGCNTDDFMTFCLEIQRSTGKVILSHSGSNSIYNHEKISSIFSKSNLDLNQLNYIHVSAGAHTVPIRNLFITFEKQSELLDSINSNVQLNLPDLPHANHIDNNKTVLSRIEIVKQSDQNPGKSIGLYIYIL
;
A
#
# COMPACT_ATOMS: atom_id res chain seq x y z
N GLY A 1 9.78 -18.28 -4.66
CA GLY A 1 8.85 -17.25 -4.17
C GLY A 1 8.76 -16.01 -5.04
N THR A 2 9.67 -15.79 -6.02
CA THR A 2 9.70 -14.57 -6.86
C THR A 2 8.93 -14.70 -8.18
N ASN A 3 8.51 -15.92 -8.56
CA ASN A 3 7.87 -16.21 -9.85
C ASN A 3 6.47 -15.59 -10.02
N LYS A 4 5.90 -15.01 -8.96
CA LYS A 4 4.59 -14.35 -8.97
C LYS A 4 4.70 -12.83 -8.96
N ASN A 5 5.90 -12.26 -8.91
CA ASN A 5 6.11 -10.82 -8.76
C ASN A 5 6.92 -10.31 -9.95
N VAL A 6 6.71 -9.05 -10.33
CA VAL A 6 7.53 -8.37 -11.33
C VAL A 6 8.84 -7.94 -10.66
N PHE A 7 9.96 -8.46 -11.15
CA PHE A 7 11.29 -8.05 -10.68
C PHE A 7 11.63 -6.65 -11.20
N SER A 8 12.19 -5.82 -10.32
CA SER A 8 12.63 -4.45 -10.61
C SER A 8 13.89 -4.12 -9.82
N ILE A 9 14.61 -3.09 -10.26
CA ILE A 9 15.68 -2.46 -9.48
C ILE A 9 15.17 -1.07 -9.10
N LEU A 10 15.17 -0.72 -7.83
CA LEU A 10 14.75 0.61 -7.38
C LEU A 10 15.95 1.57 -7.40
N GLY A 11 15.71 2.79 -7.88
CA GLY A 11 16.75 3.80 -8.08
C GLY A 11 17.50 3.70 -9.41
N PRO A 12 18.41 4.65 -9.68
CA PRO A 12 19.07 4.74 -10.97
C PRO A 12 20.17 3.69 -11.12
N HIS A 13 20.19 2.96 -12.23
CA HIS A 13 21.20 1.93 -12.48
C HIS A 13 21.60 1.83 -13.96
N MET A 14 22.85 1.45 -14.21
CA MET A 14 23.37 1.23 -15.57
C MET A 14 23.32 -0.23 -16.03
N GLY A 15 22.76 -1.13 -15.20
CA GLY A 15 22.63 -2.56 -15.51
C GLY A 15 21.88 -2.86 -16.81
N ASP A 16 22.25 -3.95 -17.47
CA ASP A 16 21.75 -4.33 -18.79
C ASP A 16 20.48 -5.21 -18.72
N TYR A 17 19.32 -4.55 -18.60
CA TYR A 17 18.01 -5.21 -18.48
C TYR A 17 17.01 -4.83 -19.60
N GLY A 18 17.53 -4.46 -20.79
CA GLY A 18 16.83 -4.26 -22.08
C GLY A 18 16.09 -2.94 -22.28
N ASP A 19 16.01 -2.41 -23.50
CA ASP A 19 16.08 -0.96 -23.79
C ASP A 19 14.85 -0.05 -23.54
N VAL A 20 13.73 -0.55 -22.99
CA VAL A 20 12.52 0.26 -22.75
C VAL A 20 12.35 0.58 -21.27
N PHE A 21 12.27 1.88 -20.95
CA PHE A 21 12.16 2.32 -19.56
C PHE A 21 10.73 2.61 -19.18
N ILE A 22 10.21 1.92 -18.17
CA ILE A 22 8.94 2.22 -17.53
C ILE A 22 9.24 2.83 -16.16
N VAL A 23 8.71 4.02 -15.93
CA VAL A 23 8.80 4.70 -14.65
C VAL A 23 7.46 4.54 -13.98
N PHE A 24 7.43 3.91 -12.81
CA PHE A 24 6.21 3.84 -12.03
C PHE A 24 6.13 5.03 -11.09
N LYS A 25 4.90 5.47 -10.82
CA LYS A 25 4.64 6.43 -9.75
C LYS A 25 5.07 5.81 -8.41
N ARG A 26 5.59 6.63 -7.50
CA ARG A 26 6.12 6.19 -6.19
C ARG A 26 5.11 5.37 -5.38
N GLU A 27 3.82 5.62 -5.58
CA GLU A 27 2.69 4.92 -4.96
C GLU A 27 2.73 3.40 -5.18
N ILE A 28 3.42 2.90 -6.19
CA ILE A 28 3.54 1.44 -6.41
C ILE A 28 4.29 0.74 -5.27
N LEU A 29 5.21 1.43 -4.58
CA LEU A 29 5.91 0.88 -3.40
C LEU A 29 4.97 0.65 -2.22
N HIS A 30 3.79 1.24 -2.27
CA HIS A 30 2.74 1.07 -1.29
C HIS A 30 1.69 0.03 -1.70
N HIS A 31 1.87 -0.68 -2.81
CA HIS A 31 0.98 -1.79 -3.16
C HIS A 31 1.18 -2.97 -2.17
N PRO A 32 0.12 -3.71 -1.75
CA PRO A 32 0.27 -4.81 -0.76
C PRO A 32 1.22 -5.92 -1.19
N ASP A 33 1.35 -6.12 -2.50
CA ASP A 33 2.24 -7.13 -3.09
C ASP A 33 3.63 -6.57 -3.44
N ALA A 34 3.87 -5.27 -3.22
CA ALA A 34 5.14 -4.62 -3.52
C ALA A 34 6.06 -4.61 -2.29
N ASN A 35 7.19 -5.31 -2.38
CA ASN A 35 8.23 -5.29 -1.36
C ASN A 35 9.59 -5.06 -2.00
N PHE A 36 10.59 -4.70 -1.22
CA PHE A 36 11.94 -4.53 -1.73
C PHE A 36 13.00 -4.91 -0.71
N SER A 37 14.21 -5.18 -1.18
CA SER A 37 15.36 -5.49 -0.35
C SER A 37 16.55 -4.62 -0.76
N ILE A 38 17.33 -4.18 0.22
CA ILE A 38 18.48 -3.28 0.00
C ILE A 38 19.51 -3.85 -0.99
N GLN A 39 19.55 -5.18 -1.12
CA GLN A 39 20.41 -5.89 -2.06
C GLN A 39 19.67 -7.07 -2.68
N SER A 40 20.23 -7.60 -3.76
CA SER A 40 19.63 -8.70 -4.50
C SER A 40 19.52 -10.01 -3.72
N ALA A 41 18.54 -10.85 -4.04
CA ALA A 41 18.43 -12.20 -3.46
C ALA A 41 19.70 -13.03 -3.67
N THR A 42 20.37 -12.84 -4.81
CA THR A 42 21.62 -13.51 -5.14
C THR A 42 22.79 -13.12 -4.24
N SER A 43 22.82 -11.88 -3.72
CA SER A 43 23.88 -11.45 -2.80
C SER A 43 23.78 -12.16 -1.46
N TYR A 44 22.56 -12.47 -1.00
CA TYR A 44 22.32 -13.28 0.18
C TYR A 44 22.71 -14.73 -0.06
N ALA A 45 22.22 -15.34 -1.14
CA ALA A 45 22.54 -16.74 -1.46
C ALA A 45 24.06 -17.00 -1.51
N SER A 46 24.82 -16.07 -2.08
CA SER A 46 26.28 -16.15 -2.18
C SER A 46 27.05 -15.73 -0.93
N GLY A 47 26.38 -15.29 0.14
CA GLY A 47 27.01 -14.75 1.36
C GLY A 47 27.66 -13.37 1.20
N ARG A 48 27.56 -12.73 0.02
CA ARG A 48 28.14 -11.41 -0.25
C ARG A 48 27.46 -10.31 0.56
N ALA A 49 26.18 -10.49 0.89
CA ALA A 49 25.41 -9.56 1.70
C ALA A 49 26.10 -9.22 3.03
N PHE A 50 26.69 -10.21 3.73
CA PHE A 50 27.38 -9.99 5.01
C PHE A 50 28.67 -9.16 4.88
N LYS A 51 29.34 -9.22 3.73
CA LYS A 51 30.50 -8.36 3.44
C LYS A 51 30.08 -6.91 3.17
N TRP A 52 28.96 -6.74 2.46
CA TRP A 52 28.47 -5.42 2.06
C TRP A 52 27.64 -4.73 3.16
N ARG A 53 27.05 -5.51 4.07
CA ARG A 53 26.21 -5.06 5.19
C ARG A 53 26.68 -5.75 6.47
N PRO A 54 27.82 -5.32 7.05
CA PRO A 54 28.42 -5.96 8.22
C PRO A 54 27.51 -5.97 9.46
N TRP A 55 26.52 -5.09 9.54
CA TRP A 55 25.51 -5.10 10.60
C TRP A 55 24.53 -6.27 10.53
N LEU A 56 24.53 -7.08 9.46
CA LEU A 56 23.84 -8.38 9.44
C LEU A 56 24.52 -9.42 10.34
N GLY A 57 25.72 -9.13 10.85
CA GLY A 57 26.52 -10.01 11.69
C GLY A 57 27.33 -11.03 10.88
N ASN A 58 27.66 -12.15 11.51
CA ASN A 58 28.41 -13.23 10.85
C ASN A 58 27.50 -14.10 9.99
N ASP A 59 28.04 -14.54 8.86
CA ASP A 59 27.36 -15.46 7.95
C ASP A 59 27.16 -16.83 8.63
N ARG A 60 25.90 -17.27 8.72
CA ARG A 60 25.50 -18.55 9.33
C ARG A 60 25.75 -19.76 8.42
N GLY A 61 26.28 -19.53 7.22
CA GLY A 61 26.90 -20.54 6.36
C GLY A 61 25.94 -21.29 5.44
N SER A 62 24.76 -21.71 5.92
CA SER A 62 23.83 -22.48 5.09
C SER A 62 23.08 -21.56 4.10
N GLN A 63 22.93 -22.00 2.85
CA GLN A 63 22.18 -21.25 1.84
C GLN A 63 20.72 -21.00 2.27
N ASN A 64 20.10 -21.97 2.93
CA ASN A 64 18.73 -21.86 3.43
C ASN A 64 18.60 -20.78 4.51
N ASP A 65 19.55 -20.69 5.44
CA ASP A 65 19.54 -19.64 6.46
C ASP A 65 19.72 -18.25 5.85
N ARG A 66 20.57 -18.13 4.82
CA ARG A 66 20.77 -16.87 4.09
C ARG A 66 19.51 -16.46 3.33
N ILE A 67 18.82 -17.40 2.70
CA ILE A 67 17.53 -17.16 2.03
C ILE A 67 16.43 -16.78 3.05
N ASN A 68 16.39 -17.45 4.20
CA ASN A 68 15.48 -17.10 5.27
C ASN A 68 15.74 -15.68 5.80
N LEU A 69 17.02 -15.30 5.93
CA LEU A 69 17.39 -13.93 6.31
C LEU A 69 16.96 -12.93 5.24
N PHE A 70 17.18 -13.22 3.96
CA PHE A 70 16.72 -12.38 2.85
C PHE A 70 15.23 -12.04 2.99
N HIS A 71 14.38 -13.05 3.19
CA HIS A 71 12.94 -12.87 3.38
C HIS A 71 12.59 -12.02 4.60
N LYS A 72 13.33 -12.18 5.72
CA LYS A 72 13.13 -11.39 6.94
C LYS A 72 13.58 -9.93 6.83
N THR A 73 14.42 -9.61 5.86
CA THR A 73 14.97 -8.25 5.66
C THR A 73 14.27 -7.45 4.57
N LYS A 74 13.21 -8.00 3.97
CA LYS A 74 12.39 -7.27 3.00
C LYS A 74 11.69 -6.11 3.70
N LEU A 75 11.75 -4.96 3.06
CA LEU A 75 11.02 -3.76 3.44
C LEU A 75 9.72 -3.70 2.65
N HIS A 76 8.68 -3.19 3.31
CA HIS A 76 7.33 -3.11 2.79
C HIS A 76 6.65 -1.90 3.43
N ALA A 77 5.73 -1.25 2.71
CA ALA A 77 5.04 -0.05 3.20
C ALA A 77 4.23 -0.26 4.49
N SER A 78 3.87 -1.52 4.79
CA SER A 78 3.20 -1.90 6.04
C SER A 78 4.08 -1.81 7.29
N ILE A 79 5.40 -1.67 7.13
CA ILE A 79 6.34 -1.55 8.25
C ILE A 79 6.52 -0.06 8.53
N THR A 80 6.09 0.41 9.70
CA THR A 80 6.26 1.82 10.06
C THR A 80 7.72 2.24 10.01
N GLY A 81 7.99 3.35 9.32
CA GLY A 81 9.34 3.88 9.17
C GLY A 81 10.22 3.08 8.20
N TYR A 82 9.64 2.26 7.32
CA TYR A 82 10.41 1.52 6.31
C TYR A 82 11.22 2.48 5.41
N GLU A 83 10.74 3.69 5.13
CA GLU A 83 11.48 4.71 4.37
C GLU A 83 12.72 5.16 5.14
N TYR A 84 12.57 5.38 6.45
CA TYR A 84 13.68 5.75 7.32
C TYR A 84 14.71 4.62 7.43
N ALA A 85 14.25 3.38 7.60
CA ALA A 85 15.11 2.20 7.56
C ALA A 85 15.85 2.08 6.21
N THR A 86 15.16 2.33 5.09
CA THR A 86 15.76 2.34 3.75
C THR A 86 16.83 3.41 3.64
N ALA A 87 16.55 4.63 4.10
CA ALA A 87 17.50 5.75 4.07
C ALA A 87 18.75 5.44 4.91
N LEU A 88 18.58 4.90 6.12
CA LEU A 88 19.69 4.50 6.98
C LEU A 88 20.55 3.40 6.34
N GLU A 89 19.92 2.40 5.73
CA GLU A 89 20.60 1.32 5.02
C GLU A 89 21.43 1.85 3.83
N LEU A 90 20.89 2.81 3.07
CA LEU A 90 21.60 3.44 1.96
C LEU A 90 22.82 4.24 2.45
N ILE A 91 22.62 5.08 3.47
CA ILE A 91 23.68 5.85 4.11
C ILE A 91 24.78 4.91 4.62
N ALA A 92 24.41 3.86 5.36
CA ALA A 92 25.36 2.91 5.94
C ALA A 92 26.12 2.13 4.86
N THR A 93 25.45 1.69 3.81
CA THR A 93 26.07 0.91 2.72
C THR A 93 27.04 1.77 1.90
N ILE A 94 26.75 3.05 1.70
CA ILE A 94 27.63 3.96 0.96
C ILE A 94 28.78 4.45 1.84
N SER A 95 28.51 4.76 3.10
CA SER A 95 29.50 5.04 4.14
C SER A 95 30.57 3.94 4.20
N GLN A 96 30.14 2.68 4.22
CA GLN A 96 31.01 1.50 4.21
C GLN A 96 31.85 1.39 2.93
N ASP A 97 31.23 1.52 1.74
CA ASP A 97 31.94 1.38 0.47
C ASP A 97 32.96 2.52 0.24
N LEU A 98 32.61 3.75 0.63
CA LEU A 98 33.48 4.92 0.48
C LEU A 98 34.47 5.10 1.65
N LYS A 99 34.34 4.33 2.73
CA LYS A 99 35.06 4.52 3.99
C LYS A 99 34.94 5.96 4.54
N LYS A 100 33.75 6.55 4.39
CA LYS A 100 33.40 7.87 4.93
C LYS A 100 32.57 7.70 6.20
N LYS A 101 32.44 8.75 7.02
CA LYS A 101 31.49 8.76 8.14
C LYS A 101 30.07 8.91 7.61
N SER A 102 29.11 8.18 8.17
CA SER A 102 27.70 8.20 7.76
C SER A 102 27.08 9.61 7.78
N MET A 103 27.48 10.45 8.73
CA MET A 103 27.03 11.85 8.82
C MET A 103 27.47 12.75 7.65
N ASN A 104 28.44 12.30 6.84
CA ASN A 104 28.98 13.01 5.68
C ASN A 104 28.45 12.44 4.35
N ILE A 105 27.44 11.56 4.40
CA ILE A 105 26.80 11.01 3.21
C ILE A 105 25.53 11.82 2.95
N ASP A 106 25.51 12.57 1.86
CA ASP A 106 24.35 13.30 1.36
C ASP A 106 23.67 12.57 0.18
N LEU A 107 22.53 13.09 -0.25
CA LEU A 107 21.76 12.51 -1.35
C LEU A 107 22.53 12.49 -2.68
N GLU A 108 23.31 13.54 -2.96
CA GLU A 108 24.14 13.60 -4.17
C GLU A 108 25.20 12.50 -4.18
N THR A 109 25.88 12.27 -3.04
CA THR A 109 26.82 11.17 -2.86
C THR A 109 26.13 9.82 -3.07
N ILE A 110 24.90 9.66 -2.59
CA ILE A 110 24.11 8.44 -2.79
C ILE A 110 23.81 8.20 -4.26
N LEU A 111 23.28 9.19 -4.97
CA LEU A 111 22.94 9.10 -6.39
C LEU A 111 24.18 8.78 -7.24
N ASN A 112 25.29 9.50 -7.01
CA ASN A 112 26.55 9.28 -7.73
C ASN A 112 27.10 7.87 -7.50
N CYS A 113 27.00 7.33 -6.28
CA CYS A 113 27.43 5.97 -6.00
C CYS A 113 26.53 4.92 -6.67
N TRP A 114 25.21 5.13 -6.68
CA TRP A 114 24.27 4.20 -7.33
C TRP A 114 24.51 4.06 -8.83
N LEU A 115 24.79 5.17 -9.51
CA LEU A 115 25.10 5.17 -10.95
C LEU A 115 26.34 4.35 -11.32
N ALA A 116 27.32 4.31 -10.42
CA ALA A 116 28.58 3.59 -10.61
C ALA A 116 28.55 2.14 -10.08
N ARG A 117 27.46 1.72 -9.43
CA ARG A 117 27.37 0.42 -8.75
C ARG A 117 26.86 -0.71 -9.64
N ASP A 118 27.37 -1.90 -9.33
CA ASP A 118 26.82 -3.16 -9.81
C ASP A 118 25.35 -3.32 -9.37
N SER A 119 24.47 -3.80 -10.26
CA SER A 119 23.03 -3.91 -10.01
C SER A 119 22.70 -4.81 -8.82
N HIS A 120 23.54 -5.80 -8.48
CA HIS A 120 23.32 -6.69 -7.33
C HIS A 120 23.52 -5.98 -5.98
N LYS A 121 24.17 -4.80 -5.98
CA LYS A 121 24.33 -3.90 -4.83
C LYS A 121 23.25 -2.83 -4.75
N ASN A 122 22.35 -2.77 -5.73
CA ASN A 122 21.21 -1.86 -5.73
C ASN A 122 19.99 -2.53 -5.09
N ILE A 123 18.98 -1.71 -4.83
CA ILE A 123 17.74 -2.16 -4.21
C ILE A 123 17.00 -3.05 -5.20
N GLU A 124 16.66 -4.26 -4.78
CA GLU A 124 15.84 -5.20 -5.54
C GLU A 124 14.37 -5.00 -5.14
N GLY A 125 13.53 -4.58 -6.09
CA GLY A 125 12.09 -4.41 -5.91
C GLY A 125 11.30 -5.58 -6.49
N HIS A 126 10.34 -6.09 -5.73
CA HIS A 126 9.39 -7.13 -6.14
C HIS A 126 8.01 -6.50 -6.20
N LEU A 127 7.57 -6.14 -7.40
CA LEU A 127 6.29 -5.50 -7.65
C LEU A 127 5.17 -6.54 -7.88
N PRO A 128 3.91 -6.12 -7.86
CA PRO A 128 2.76 -7.01 -8.05
C PRO A 128 2.79 -7.69 -9.42
N GLN A 129 2.20 -8.88 -9.51
CA GLN A 129 2.10 -9.61 -10.79
C GLN A 129 1.39 -8.80 -11.87
N LEU A 130 0.38 -8.03 -11.45
CA LEU A 130 -0.47 -7.22 -12.31
C LEU A 130 -0.41 -5.79 -11.81
N ILE A 131 0.07 -4.90 -12.67
CA ILE A 131 0.21 -3.47 -12.36
C ILE A 131 -0.73 -2.70 -13.30
N PRO A 132 -1.73 -1.98 -12.76
CA PRO A 132 -2.58 -1.11 -13.56
C PRO A 132 -1.74 -0.06 -14.31
N LEU A 133 -2.13 0.26 -15.55
CA LEU A 133 -1.39 1.24 -16.38
C LEU A 133 -1.39 2.65 -15.77
N ASP A 134 -2.31 2.93 -14.85
CA ASP A 134 -2.36 4.21 -14.13
C ASP A 134 -1.22 4.38 -13.13
N TYR A 135 -0.53 3.30 -12.74
CA TYR A 135 0.71 3.37 -11.97
C TYR A 135 1.92 3.74 -12.83
N ILE A 136 1.82 3.71 -14.16
CA ILE A 136 2.88 4.16 -15.05
C ILE A 136 2.88 5.68 -15.06
N GLU A 137 3.97 6.26 -14.56
CA GLU A 137 4.19 7.70 -14.61
C GLU A 137 4.74 8.12 -15.96
N HIS A 138 5.72 7.38 -16.49
CA HIS A 138 6.36 7.71 -17.76
C HIS A 138 6.94 6.48 -18.45
N ILE A 139 7.04 6.51 -19.78
CA ILE A 139 7.71 5.48 -20.58
C ILE A 139 8.75 6.16 -21.49
N TYR A 140 9.99 5.67 -21.51
CA TYR A 140 10.98 6.05 -22.50
C TYR A 140 11.21 4.89 -23.46
N ILE A 141 11.03 5.15 -24.76
CA ILE A 141 11.23 4.16 -25.83
C ILE A 141 12.30 4.67 -26.82
N PRO A 142 13.31 3.85 -27.15
CA PRO A 142 14.19 4.10 -28.28
C PRO A 142 13.41 4.26 -29.60
N GLN A 143 13.77 5.25 -30.43
CA GLN A 143 13.11 5.48 -31.71
C GLN A 143 13.14 4.23 -32.60
N ASN A 144 14.28 3.53 -32.68
CA ASN A 144 14.43 2.30 -33.47
C ASN A 144 13.52 1.15 -32.98
N ILE A 145 13.20 1.10 -31.68
CA ILE A 145 12.26 0.12 -31.13
C ILE A 145 10.83 0.54 -31.44
N PHE A 146 10.51 1.82 -31.23
CA PHE A 146 9.18 2.35 -31.52
C PHE A 146 8.81 2.15 -33.00
N ASP A 147 9.75 2.43 -33.91
CA ASP A 147 9.58 2.26 -35.36
C ASP A 147 9.45 0.80 -35.79
N SER A 148 9.86 -0.15 -34.93
CA SER A 148 9.70 -1.57 -35.18
C SER A 148 8.29 -2.10 -34.88
N PHE A 149 7.48 -1.32 -34.18
CA PHE A 149 6.09 -1.68 -33.89
C PHE A 149 5.20 -1.45 -35.09
N ASN A 150 4.12 -2.23 -35.18
CA ASN A 150 3.10 -2.01 -36.20
C ASN A 150 2.29 -0.72 -35.90
N ASN A 151 1.58 -0.22 -36.91
CA ASN A 151 0.81 1.02 -36.80
C ASN A 151 -0.28 0.98 -35.72
N GLU A 152 -0.87 -0.18 -35.45
CA GLU A 152 -1.91 -0.34 -34.42
C GLU A 152 -1.33 -0.20 -33.02
N THR A 153 -0.22 -0.87 -32.74
CA THR A 153 0.53 -0.76 -31.48
C THR A 153 1.01 0.67 -31.24
N CYS A 154 1.56 1.32 -32.27
CA CYS A 154 1.98 2.73 -32.19
C CYS A 154 0.82 3.65 -31.83
N LYS A 155 -0.37 3.44 -32.43
CA LYS A 155 -1.59 4.19 -32.08
C LYS A 155 -2.05 3.90 -30.67
N ALA A 156 -2.08 2.63 -30.26
CA ALA A 156 -2.52 2.23 -28.93
C ALA A 156 -1.64 2.83 -27.83
N ILE A 157 -0.32 2.72 -27.97
CA ILE A 157 0.65 3.30 -27.02
C ILE A 157 0.44 4.82 -26.90
N LYS A 158 0.35 5.53 -28.03
CA LYS A 158 0.12 6.98 -28.03
C LYS A 158 -1.23 7.37 -27.42
N THR A 159 -2.27 6.55 -27.63
CA THR A 159 -3.61 6.81 -27.08
C THR A 159 -3.67 6.58 -25.57
N ILE A 160 -3.02 5.52 -25.07
CA ILE A 160 -3.09 5.13 -23.66
C ILE A 160 -2.19 6.01 -22.78
N PHE A 161 -0.97 6.31 -23.26
CA PHE A 161 0.03 7.00 -22.46
C PHE A 161 0.11 8.49 -22.75
N ASP A 162 -0.37 8.94 -23.91
CA ASP A 162 -0.42 10.36 -24.32
C ASP A 162 0.88 11.13 -24.04
N ASP A 163 0.89 12.04 -23.07
CA ASP A 163 2.05 12.86 -22.67
C ASP A 163 3.07 12.10 -21.79
N ARG A 164 2.73 10.89 -21.32
CA ARG A 164 3.57 10.02 -20.48
C ARG A 164 4.54 9.15 -21.27
N ILE A 165 4.81 9.46 -22.54
CA ILE A 165 5.78 8.74 -23.36
C ILE A 165 6.81 9.65 -24.02
N SER A 166 8.08 9.28 -23.89
CA SER A 166 9.22 9.91 -24.56
C SER A 166 9.84 8.96 -25.57
N ILE A 167 9.72 9.27 -26.86
CA ILE A 167 10.39 8.53 -27.93
C ILE A 167 11.65 9.30 -28.33
N LYS A 168 12.82 8.67 -28.28
CA LYS A 168 14.10 9.36 -28.52
C LYS A 168 15.04 8.56 -29.41
N SER A 169 15.64 9.25 -30.38
CA SER A 169 16.76 8.75 -31.19
C SER A 169 18.09 8.93 -30.45
N PHE A 170 19.02 8.01 -30.63
CA PHE A 170 20.35 8.07 -30.03
C PHE A 170 21.41 7.37 -30.88
N GLN A 171 22.67 7.73 -30.66
CA GLN A 171 23.82 7.14 -31.35
C GLN A 171 24.28 5.82 -30.73
N SER A 172 24.15 5.68 -29.41
CA SER A 172 24.47 4.44 -28.69
C SER A 172 23.51 4.24 -27.52
N LEU A 173 23.35 2.98 -27.13
CA LEU A 173 22.51 2.61 -26.00
C LEU A 173 22.99 3.23 -24.69
N GLU A 174 24.31 3.34 -24.49
CA GLU A 174 24.87 4.00 -23.31
C GLU A 174 24.47 5.47 -23.21
N ILE A 175 24.49 6.20 -24.34
CA ILE A 175 24.05 7.61 -24.40
C ILE A 175 22.57 7.71 -24.06
N TYR A 176 21.74 6.79 -24.57
CA TYR A 176 20.32 6.74 -24.25
C TYR A 176 20.06 6.51 -22.77
N ARG A 177 20.72 5.53 -22.15
CA ARG A 177 20.58 5.24 -20.71
C ARG A 177 20.97 6.44 -19.87
N LYS A 178 22.10 7.10 -20.18
CA LYS A 178 22.55 8.33 -19.51
C LYS A 178 21.55 9.47 -19.67
N PHE A 179 20.95 9.62 -20.86
CA PHE A 179 19.89 10.59 -21.10
C PHE A 179 18.67 10.34 -20.21
N VAL A 180 18.12 9.12 -20.20
CA VAL A 180 16.94 8.78 -19.40
C VAL A 180 17.20 9.02 -17.91
N ILE A 181 18.33 8.54 -17.40
CA ILE A 181 18.72 8.72 -16.00
C ILE A 181 18.83 10.20 -15.65
N LYS A 182 19.50 11.00 -16.48
CA LYS A 182 19.65 12.43 -16.26
C LYS A 182 18.28 13.13 -16.23
N ASP A 183 17.43 12.84 -17.21
CA ASP A 183 16.08 13.41 -17.29
C ASP A 183 15.25 13.08 -16.04
N LEU A 184 15.37 11.86 -15.52
CA LEU A 184 14.72 11.46 -14.27
C LEU A 184 15.30 12.22 -13.07
N ILE A 185 16.62 12.28 -12.91
CA ILE A 185 17.26 13.03 -11.81
C ILE A 185 16.84 14.50 -11.85
N ASP A 186 16.83 15.12 -13.02
CA ASP A 186 16.43 16.53 -13.20
C ASP A 186 14.93 16.71 -12.85
N LYS A 187 14.05 15.83 -13.35
CA LYS A 187 12.60 15.85 -13.11
C LYS A 187 12.25 15.69 -11.63
N TYR A 188 12.87 14.73 -10.93
CA TYR A 188 12.58 14.48 -9.51
C TYR A 188 13.35 15.41 -8.56
N GLY A 189 14.53 15.88 -8.96
CA GLY A 189 15.26 16.93 -8.24
C GLY A 189 14.45 18.23 -8.13
N GLN A 190 13.72 18.59 -9.19
CA GLN A 190 12.84 19.77 -9.20
C GLN A 190 11.51 19.54 -8.45
N ARG A 191 10.97 18.31 -8.44
CA ARG A 191 9.69 17.98 -7.78
C ARG A 191 9.75 17.86 -6.26
N ASN A 192 10.93 17.70 -5.67
CA ASN A 192 11.11 17.80 -4.21
C ASN A 192 10.67 19.15 -3.63
N ILE A 193 10.36 20.14 -4.47
CA ILE A 193 9.91 21.48 -4.04
C ILE A 193 8.37 21.55 -3.92
N HIS A 194 7.57 20.73 -4.63
CA HIS A 194 6.12 21.02 -4.79
C HIS A 194 5.11 19.86 -4.71
N SER A 195 5.48 18.65 -4.30
CA SER A 195 4.45 17.62 -4.06
C SER A 195 4.92 16.57 -3.08
N ILE A 196 4.60 16.76 -1.80
CA ILE A 196 4.42 15.63 -0.90
C ILE A 196 3.10 14.99 -1.32
N SER A 197 3.11 14.09 -2.32
CA SER A 197 2.01 13.13 -2.37
C SER A 197 2.06 12.46 -1.00
N ARG A 198 1.01 12.61 -0.21
CA ARG A 198 1.00 12.07 1.14
C ARG A 198 1.29 10.58 0.99
N PRO A 199 2.39 10.07 1.57
CA PRO A 199 2.68 8.65 1.46
C PRO A 199 1.45 7.90 1.97
N ILE A 200 1.07 6.82 1.29
CA ILE A 200 0.10 5.87 1.81
C ILE A 200 0.63 5.44 3.18
N GLN A 201 -0.07 5.84 4.24
CA GLN A 201 0.32 5.56 5.62
C GLN A 201 -0.29 4.22 6.01
N GLY A 202 0.53 3.25 6.40
CA GLY A 202 0.05 2.03 7.06
C GLY A 202 0.15 0.73 6.29
N THR A 203 -0.44 -0.29 6.89
CA THR A 203 -0.50 -1.65 6.36
C THR A 203 -1.36 -1.72 5.12
N VAL A 204 -0.83 -2.43 4.13
CA VAL A 204 -1.51 -2.73 2.88
C VAL A 204 -1.47 -4.25 2.75
N ILE A 205 -2.64 -4.88 2.67
CA ILE A 205 -2.77 -6.33 2.70
C ILE A 205 -4.00 -6.78 1.92
N THR A 206 -3.89 -7.91 1.22
CA THR A 206 -5.04 -8.60 0.63
C THR A 206 -5.38 -9.80 1.49
N ILE A 207 -6.55 -9.78 2.14
CA ILE A 207 -6.97 -10.86 3.04
C ILE A 207 -7.76 -11.91 2.26
N PRO A 208 -7.40 -13.21 2.34
CA PRO A 208 -8.15 -14.28 1.69
C PRO A 208 -9.56 -14.41 2.29
N SER A 209 -10.51 -14.92 1.50
CA SER A 209 -11.83 -15.30 2.01
C SER A 209 -11.68 -16.51 2.94
N THR A 210 -12.07 -16.35 4.20
CA THR A 210 -11.93 -17.40 5.22
C THR A 210 -13.17 -17.51 6.11
N ASP A 211 -14.28 -16.87 5.72
CA ASP A 211 -15.51 -16.78 6.52
C ASP A 211 -15.22 -16.33 7.96
N PHE A 212 -14.29 -15.38 8.08
CA PHE A 212 -13.77 -14.82 9.34
C PHE A 212 -13.03 -15.81 10.26
N ASN A 213 -12.70 -17.03 9.79
CA ASN A 213 -12.07 -18.08 10.60
C ASN A 213 -10.54 -17.98 10.68
N ASP A 214 -9.90 -17.19 9.82
CA ASP A 214 -8.44 -17.04 9.81
C ASP A 214 -8.04 -15.55 9.81
N PRO A 215 -7.88 -14.94 11.00
CA PRO A 215 -7.51 -13.55 11.15
C PRO A 215 -6.02 -13.35 10.92
N PHE A 216 -5.68 -12.39 10.06
CA PHE A 216 -4.33 -11.87 9.95
C PHE A 216 -4.07 -10.89 11.09
N VAL A 217 -2.95 -11.09 11.79
CA VAL A 217 -2.51 -10.26 12.91
C VAL A 217 -1.60 -9.17 12.36
N LEU A 218 -1.89 -7.91 12.65
CA LEU A 218 -0.98 -6.84 12.26
C LEU A 218 0.37 -6.96 12.99
N PRO A 219 1.48 -6.71 12.30
CA PRO A 219 2.81 -6.71 12.93
C PRO A 219 3.00 -5.56 13.91
N LEU A 220 2.13 -4.54 13.90
CA LEU A 220 2.18 -3.37 14.77
C LEU A 220 0.98 -3.35 15.73
N THR A 221 1.27 -3.35 17.03
CA THR A 221 0.27 -3.18 18.10
C THR A 221 -0.03 -1.70 18.37
N ILE A 222 -1.15 -1.43 19.03
CA ILE A 222 -1.52 -0.06 19.46
C ILE A 222 -0.45 0.55 20.36
N SER A 223 0.10 -0.22 21.31
CA SER A 223 1.17 0.29 22.19
C SER A 223 2.44 0.61 21.43
N GLN A 224 2.85 -0.23 20.47
CA GLN A 224 4.03 0.06 19.63
C GLN A 224 3.82 1.30 18.75
N ALA A 225 2.63 1.45 18.17
CA ALA A 225 2.28 2.67 17.43
C ALA A 225 2.33 3.92 18.33
N TYR A 226 1.91 3.80 19.58
CA TYR A 226 1.99 4.88 20.55
C TYR A 226 3.43 5.26 20.89
N GLU A 227 4.29 4.26 21.14
CA GLU A 227 5.72 4.53 21.37
C GLU A 227 6.36 5.29 20.19
N GLN A 228 6.01 4.91 18.96
CA GLN A 228 6.47 5.63 17.75
C GLN A 228 5.90 7.06 17.68
N TYR A 229 4.63 7.23 18.01
CA TYR A 229 4.00 8.55 18.04
C TYR A 229 4.70 9.50 19.02
N LYS A 230 5.06 9.02 20.22
CA LYS A 230 5.75 9.81 21.25
C LYS A 230 7.12 10.32 20.83
N ILE A 231 7.83 9.62 19.93
CA ILE A 231 9.15 10.06 19.44
C ILE A 231 9.03 11.41 18.70
N ASN A 232 7.90 11.62 18.01
CA ASN A 232 7.69 12.80 17.18
C ASN A 232 6.84 13.89 17.86
N HIS A 233 6.25 13.62 19.04
CA HIS A 233 5.33 14.53 19.73
C HIS A 233 5.79 14.78 21.17
N LEU A 234 6.33 15.98 21.41
CA LEU A 234 6.89 16.39 22.71
C LEU A 234 5.84 16.70 23.78
N GLN A 235 4.60 16.99 23.38
CA GLN A 235 3.47 17.22 24.28
C GLN A 235 2.36 16.23 23.95
N ILE A 236 2.03 15.37 24.91
CA ILE A 236 1.06 14.30 24.72
C ILE A 236 -0.09 14.50 25.70
N SER A 237 -1.32 14.49 25.19
CA SER A 237 -2.53 14.49 26.01
C SER A 237 -2.56 13.25 26.92
N THR A 238 -3.01 13.44 28.17
CA THR A 238 -3.27 12.33 29.10
C THR A 238 -4.51 11.54 28.72
N ASP A 239 -5.46 12.16 28.01
CA ASP A 239 -6.59 11.47 27.41
C ASP A 239 -6.22 11.02 25.99
N MET A 240 -5.98 9.72 25.85
CA MET A 240 -5.58 9.11 24.59
C MET A 240 -6.79 8.53 23.87
N THR A 241 -7.19 9.22 22.81
CA THR A 241 -8.05 8.64 21.79
C THR A 241 -7.18 7.90 20.77
N VAL A 242 -7.53 6.64 20.48
CA VAL A 242 -6.88 5.86 19.42
C VAL A 242 -7.75 5.96 18.17
N TYR A 243 -7.13 6.29 17.04
CA TYR A 243 -7.77 6.26 15.73
C TYR A 243 -7.14 5.18 14.89
N ILE A 244 -7.95 4.29 14.35
CA ILE A 244 -7.52 3.27 13.39
C ILE A 244 -8.20 3.59 12.07
N TYR A 245 -7.42 3.95 11.07
CA TYR A 245 -7.89 4.23 9.72
C TYR A 245 -7.59 3.03 8.84
N TRP A 246 -8.44 2.78 7.85
CA TRP A 246 -8.17 1.82 6.78
C TRP A 246 -9.04 2.11 5.57
N GLN A 247 -8.65 1.57 4.42
CA GLN A 247 -9.40 1.67 3.18
C GLN A 247 -9.71 0.28 2.64
N VAL A 248 -10.96 0.04 2.26
CA VAL A 248 -11.36 -1.18 1.56
C VAL A 248 -12.32 -0.88 0.42
N MET A 249 -12.40 -1.84 -0.49
CA MET A 249 -13.41 -1.91 -1.55
C MET A 249 -14.32 -3.09 -1.25
N ASN A 250 -15.62 -2.96 -1.54
CA ASN A 250 -16.66 -3.99 -1.40
C ASN A 250 -16.98 -4.53 0.01
N GLY A 251 -16.26 -4.10 1.06
CA GLY A 251 -16.59 -4.46 2.44
C GLY A 251 -16.38 -5.94 2.78
N ASP A 252 -17.29 -6.51 3.57
CA ASP A 252 -17.26 -7.89 4.10
C ASP A 252 -15.99 -8.24 4.90
N MET A 253 -15.65 -7.34 5.82
CA MET A 253 -14.41 -7.38 6.59
C MET A 253 -14.68 -7.18 8.07
N MET A 254 -13.88 -7.85 8.90
CA MET A 254 -13.77 -7.56 10.33
C MET A 254 -12.43 -6.93 10.69
N LEU A 255 -12.50 -5.88 11.51
CA LEU A 255 -11.39 -5.39 12.31
C LEU A 255 -11.66 -5.78 13.77
N THR A 256 -10.78 -6.59 14.34
CA THR A 256 -10.93 -7.13 15.69
C THR A 256 -9.78 -6.69 16.58
N LEU A 257 -10.10 -6.08 17.72
CA LEU A 257 -9.12 -5.68 18.73
C LEU A 257 -9.20 -6.58 19.95
N SER A 258 -8.05 -6.94 20.50
CA SER A 258 -7.95 -7.79 21.68
C SER A 258 -6.73 -7.45 22.55
N ASN A 259 -6.73 -7.95 23.79
CA ASN A 259 -5.63 -7.78 24.73
C ASN A 259 -4.45 -8.74 24.48
N GLU A 260 -4.71 -9.88 23.83
CA GLU A 260 -3.71 -10.86 23.38
C GLU A 260 -3.95 -11.24 21.91
N GLN A 261 -2.94 -11.82 21.27
CA GLN A 261 -3.04 -12.31 19.89
C GLN A 261 -4.07 -13.44 19.79
N ILE A 262 -4.91 -13.43 18.74
CA ILE A 262 -5.84 -14.52 18.47
C ILE A 262 -5.05 -15.70 17.90
N ASN A 263 -5.17 -16.87 18.55
CA ASN A 263 -4.56 -18.11 18.11
C ASN A 263 -5.66 -19.07 17.62
N THR A 264 -5.68 -19.35 16.31
CA THR A 264 -6.66 -20.26 15.70
C THR A 264 -6.52 -21.71 16.15
N GLY A 265 -5.34 -22.10 16.66
CA GLY A 265 -5.05 -23.45 17.15
C GLY A 265 -5.36 -23.68 18.63
N GLU A 266 -5.71 -22.65 19.39
CA GLU A 266 -5.88 -22.73 20.85
C GLU A 266 -7.23 -22.17 21.29
N GLN A 267 -7.82 -22.77 22.34
CA GLN A 267 -9.02 -22.21 22.95
C GLN A 267 -8.65 -21.04 23.87
N GLN A 268 -9.16 -19.86 23.56
CA GLN A 268 -9.00 -18.65 24.39
C GLN A 268 -10.37 -18.20 24.94
N PRO A 269 -10.98 -18.95 25.89
CA PRO A 269 -12.37 -18.71 26.33
C PRO A 269 -12.58 -17.39 27.07
N ASN A 270 -11.51 -16.82 27.61
CA ASN A 270 -11.50 -15.55 28.34
C ASN A 270 -11.15 -14.35 27.46
N LEU A 271 -10.79 -14.58 26.19
CA LEU A 271 -10.44 -13.52 25.26
C LEU A 271 -11.69 -12.72 24.90
N ARG A 272 -11.67 -11.45 25.28
CA ARG A 272 -12.71 -10.48 24.95
C ARG A 272 -12.18 -9.53 23.89
N CYS A 273 -13.00 -9.31 22.87
CA CYS A 273 -12.64 -8.52 21.71
C CYS A 273 -13.63 -7.37 21.51
N LEU A 274 -13.13 -6.26 20.99
CA LEU A 274 -13.94 -5.31 20.23
C LEU A 274 -13.96 -5.78 18.78
N ILE A 275 -15.13 -6.10 18.25
CA ILE A 275 -15.30 -6.52 16.86
C ILE A 275 -16.03 -5.40 16.12
N CYS A 276 -15.40 -4.91 15.06
CA CYS A 276 -15.95 -3.98 14.09
C CYS A 276 -16.15 -4.73 12.78
N TYR A 277 -17.41 -4.95 12.40
CA TYR A 277 -17.76 -5.56 11.12
C TYR A 277 -18.31 -4.50 10.17
N ILE A 278 -17.75 -4.46 8.96
CA ILE A 278 -18.28 -3.69 7.84
C ILE A 278 -18.92 -4.64 6.84
N ALA A 279 -20.20 -4.40 6.56
CA ALA A 279 -21.00 -5.23 5.68
C ALA A 279 -20.42 -5.30 4.27
N GLU A 280 -20.77 -6.35 3.53
CA GLU A 280 -20.54 -6.43 2.09
C GLU A 280 -21.22 -5.29 1.32
N LYS A 281 -20.76 -5.06 0.08
CA LYS A 281 -21.34 -4.08 -0.83
C LYS A 281 -22.86 -4.24 -0.91
N PRO A 282 -23.64 -3.14 -0.84
CA PRO A 282 -25.09 -3.18 -1.03
C PRO A 282 -25.48 -3.82 -2.37
N LEU A 283 -26.55 -4.60 -2.36
CA LEU A 283 -27.15 -5.16 -3.56
C LEU A 283 -28.09 -4.14 -4.19
N THR A 284 -27.90 -3.86 -5.47
CA THR A 284 -28.71 -2.91 -6.27
C THR A 284 -29.50 -3.58 -7.39
N LYS A 285 -29.65 -4.92 -7.35
CA LYS A 285 -30.09 -5.71 -8.50
C LYS A 285 -31.53 -5.45 -8.98
N ASP A 286 -32.44 -4.89 -8.18
CA ASP A 286 -33.84 -4.71 -8.59
C ASP A 286 -34.50 -3.53 -7.87
N ILE A 287 -34.39 -2.28 -8.34
CA ILE A 287 -35.10 -1.05 -7.87
C ILE A 287 -35.07 -0.73 -6.36
N HIS A 288 -34.56 -1.63 -5.54
CA HIS A 288 -34.63 -1.68 -4.09
C HIS A 288 -33.21 -1.81 -3.59
N TYR A 289 -32.80 -0.81 -2.83
CA TYR A 289 -31.54 -0.81 -2.10
C TYR A 289 -31.62 -1.82 -0.96
N TYR A 290 -30.66 -2.74 -0.89
CA TYR A 290 -30.50 -3.63 0.26
C TYR A 290 -29.05 -3.65 0.75
N GLU A 291 -28.88 -3.46 2.05
CA GLU A 291 -27.58 -3.45 2.72
C GLU A 291 -27.59 -4.41 3.91
N HIS A 292 -26.51 -5.18 4.04
CA HIS A 292 -26.27 -6.02 5.21
C HIS A 292 -25.92 -5.17 6.44
N VAL A 293 -26.00 -5.78 7.63
CA VAL A 293 -25.80 -5.02 8.88
C VAL A 293 -24.32 -4.80 9.14
N SER A 294 -23.85 -3.55 9.12
CA SER A 294 -22.56 -3.17 9.72
C SER A 294 -22.73 -2.98 11.23
N TYR A 295 -21.75 -3.39 12.05
CA TYR A 295 -21.92 -3.38 13.51
C TYR A 295 -20.64 -3.27 14.34
N LEU A 296 -20.85 -2.85 15.59
CA LEU A 296 -19.92 -2.99 16.70
C LEU A 296 -20.42 -4.08 17.67
N TYR A 297 -19.50 -4.88 18.19
CA TYR A 297 -19.80 -5.97 19.11
C TYR A 297 -18.68 -6.16 20.14
N ASN A 298 -19.02 -6.58 21.36
CA ASN A 298 -18.07 -7.06 22.37
C ASN A 298 -18.28 -8.54 22.66
N GLY A 299 -17.36 -9.38 22.21
CA GLY A 299 -17.52 -10.82 22.36
C GLY A 299 -16.22 -11.59 22.23
N ARG A 300 -16.33 -12.81 21.74
CA ARG A 300 -15.18 -13.67 21.46
C ARG A 300 -14.86 -13.65 19.96
N PRO A 301 -13.63 -14.03 19.56
CA PRO A 301 -13.32 -14.30 18.17
C PRO A 301 -14.28 -15.31 17.54
N PHE A 302 -14.40 -15.29 16.21
CA PHE A 302 -15.14 -16.29 15.42
C PHE A 302 -16.65 -16.38 15.69
N GLN A 303 -17.26 -15.35 16.28
CA GLN A 303 -18.69 -15.34 16.60
C GLN A 303 -19.58 -14.69 15.54
N HIS A 304 -19.08 -14.44 14.32
CA HIS A 304 -19.82 -13.69 13.31
C HIS A 304 -21.22 -14.27 13.04
N GLU A 305 -21.30 -15.56 12.70
CA GLU A 305 -22.57 -16.22 12.37
C GLU A 305 -23.56 -16.18 13.54
N ILE A 306 -23.07 -16.38 14.76
CA ILE A 306 -23.88 -16.32 15.99
C ILE A 306 -24.42 -14.90 16.18
N VAL A 307 -23.57 -13.89 16.02
CA VAL A 307 -23.95 -12.47 16.16
C VAL A 307 -25.03 -12.10 15.14
N ILE A 308 -24.89 -12.52 13.88
CA ILE A 308 -25.87 -12.25 12.83
C ILE A 308 -27.19 -12.97 13.12
N LYS A 309 -27.13 -14.28 13.42
CA LYS A 309 -28.32 -15.12 13.67
C LYS A 309 -29.12 -14.68 14.89
N GLU A 310 -28.43 -14.39 15.99
CA GLU A 310 -29.05 -13.97 17.25
C GLU A 310 -29.27 -12.46 17.34
N GLN A 311 -28.79 -11.70 16.33
CA GLN A 311 -28.85 -10.24 16.27
C GLN A 311 -28.24 -9.53 17.50
N LYS A 312 -27.18 -10.10 18.06
CA LYS A 312 -26.50 -9.61 19.26
C LYS A 312 -25.47 -8.53 18.90
N TYR A 313 -25.95 -7.34 18.57
CA TYR A 313 -25.11 -6.20 18.28
C TYR A 313 -25.05 -5.25 19.49
N VAL A 314 -23.92 -4.57 19.68
CA VAL A 314 -23.83 -3.46 20.64
C VAL A 314 -24.32 -2.16 19.99
N ALA A 315 -23.94 -1.94 18.73
CA ALA A 315 -24.47 -0.88 17.87
C ALA A 315 -24.42 -1.37 16.41
N LYS A 316 -25.32 -0.89 15.56
CA LYS A 316 -25.45 -1.36 14.18
C LYS A 316 -26.07 -0.32 13.24
N SER A 317 -25.87 -0.50 11.94
CA SER A 317 -26.61 0.23 10.90
C SER A 317 -26.92 -0.70 9.71
N ARG A 318 -28.05 -0.44 9.05
CA ARG A 318 -28.50 -1.09 7.79
C ARG A 318 -28.53 -0.09 6.62
N SER A 319 -27.90 1.06 6.84
CA SER A 319 -27.85 2.18 5.93
C SER A 319 -26.47 2.85 5.98
N PHE A 320 -25.46 2.09 6.40
CA PHE A 320 -24.11 2.58 6.61
C PHE A 320 -23.49 3.03 5.28
N TYR A 321 -23.88 2.44 4.16
CA TYR A 321 -23.36 2.79 2.83
C TYR A 321 -24.25 3.73 2.01
N ILE A 322 -25.43 4.14 2.50
CA ILE A 322 -26.37 4.95 1.71
C ILE A 322 -25.71 6.26 1.25
N GLY A 323 -25.62 6.47 -0.07
CA GLY A 323 -24.99 7.68 -0.64
C GLY A 323 -23.48 7.57 -0.83
N CYS A 324 -22.87 6.42 -0.56
CA CYS A 324 -21.47 6.13 -0.87
C CYS A 324 -21.31 5.49 -2.25
N ASN A 325 -20.21 5.81 -2.93
CA ASN A 325 -19.77 5.05 -4.09
C ASN A 325 -19.03 3.79 -3.61
N THR A 326 -19.77 2.70 -3.41
CA THR A 326 -19.23 1.42 -2.94
C THR A 326 -18.42 0.65 -3.98
N ASP A 327 -18.33 1.16 -5.22
CA ASP A 327 -17.48 0.63 -6.30
C ASP A 327 -16.03 1.14 -6.24
N ASP A 328 -15.68 1.93 -5.22
CA ASP A 328 -14.35 2.52 -5.03
C ASP A 328 -13.83 2.24 -3.60
N PHE A 329 -12.57 2.58 -3.32
CA PHE A 329 -12.04 2.53 -1.97
C PHE A 329 -12.74 3.54 -1.07
N MET A 330 -13.33 3.02 0.00
CA MET A 330 -13.88 3.82 1.09
C MET A 330 -12.89 3.85 2.25
N THR A 331 -12.74 5.02 2.85
CA THR A 331 -11.95 5.16 4.08
C THR A 331 -12.85 4.94 5.27
N PHE A 332 -12.42 4.13 6.21
CA PHE A 332 -13.10 3.87 7.48
C PHE A 332 -12.21 4.34 8.62
N CYS A 333 -12.84 4.76 9.71
CA CYS A 333 -12.17 5.15 10.94
C CYS A 333 -12.90 4.55 12.12
N LEU A 334 -12.15 3.78 12.93
CA LEU A 334 -12.55 3.36 14.26
C LEU A 334 -11.86 4.28 15.29
N GLU A 335 -12.65 5.15 15.90
CA GLU A 335 -12.24 6.04 16.98
C GLU A 335 -12.55 5.39 18.32
N ILE A 336 -11.55 5.31 19.21
CA ILE A 336 -11.63 4.65 20.51
C ILE A 336 -11.19 5.63 21.59
N GLN A 337 -12.17 6.17 22.30
CA GLN A 337 -11.97 7.08 23.42
C GLN A 337 -11.86 6.26 24.72
N ARG A 338 -10.63 6.00 25.14
CA ARG A 338 -10.36 5.11 26.30
C ARG A 338 -10.84 5.68 27.63
N SER A 339 -10.85 7.01 27.80
CA SER A 339 -11.31 7.69 29.00
C SER A 339 -12.81 7.53 29.24
N THR A 340 -13.60 7.67 28.17
CA THR A 340 -15.07 7.65 28.22
C THR A 340 -15.66 6.26 27.95
N GLY A 341 -14.85 5.33 27.43
CA GLY A 341 -15.33 4.03 26.96
C GLY A 341 -16.06 4.11 25.61
N LYS A 342 -16.02 5.25 24.91
CA LYS A 342 -16.76 5.46 23.67
C LYS A 342 -15.99 4.90 22.48
N VAL A 343 -16.70 4.20 21.60
CA VAL A 343 -16.19 3.76 20.30
C VAL A 343 -17.10 4.32 19.21
N ILE A 344 -16.50 4.82 18.14
CA ILE A 344 -17.21 5.37 16.98
C ILE A 344 -16.60 4.78 15.72
N LEU A 345 -17.42 4.08 14.94
CA LEU A 345 -17.11 3.68 13.58
C LEU A 345 -17.74 4.69 12.62
N SER A 346 -16.92 5.18 11.70
CA SER A 346 -17.30 6.14 10.66
C SER A 346 -16.61 5.81 9.36
N HIS A 347 -17.07 6.41 8.26
CA HIS A 347 -16.47 6.24 6.95
C HIS A 347 -16.58 7.53 6.12
N SER A 348 -15.79 7.59 5.05
CA SER A 348 -15.84 8.59 3.99
C SER A 348 -15.65 7.87 2.64
N GLY A 349 -16.56 8.12 1.69
CA GLY A 349 -16.41 7.66 0.31
C GLY A 349 -15.65 8.69 -0.53
N SER A 350 -15.24 8.35 -1.76
CA SER A 350 -14.45 9.21 -2.64
C SER A 350 -15.10 10.56 -2.98
N ASN A 351 -16.43 10.66 -2.88
CA ASN A 351 -17.15 11.91 -3.13
C ASN A 351 -17.39 12.74 -1.86
N SER A 352 -17.20 12.19 -0.65
CA SER A 352 -17.38 12.82 0.68
C SER A 352 -18.64 13.70 0.93
N ILE A 353 -19.59 13.79 0.00
CA ILE A 353 -20.66 14.81 0.01
C ILE A 353 -21.96 14.29 0.66
N TYR A 354 -22.23 12.98 0.66
CA TYR A 354 -23.60 12.48 0.85
C TYR A 354 -23.86 11.56 2.05
N ASN A 355 -22.86 11.04 2.75
CA ASN A 355 -23.10 10.11 3.86
C ASN A 355 -22.24 10.40 5.08
N HIS A 356 -22.90 10.48 6.24
CA HIS A 356 -22.33 10.83 7.54
C HIS A 356 -22.75 9.84 8.64
N GLU A 357 -23.28 8.68 8.27
CA GLU A 357 -23.71 7.66 9.23
C GLU A 357 -22.54 7.24 10.13
N LYS A 358 -22.80 7.14 11.42
CA LYS A 358 -21.82 6.69 12.42
C LYS A 358 -22.44 5.61 13.28
N ILE A 359 -21.70 4.54 13.49
CA ILE A 359 -22.07 3.50 14.43
C ILE A 359 -21.29 3.76 15.71
N SER A 360 -21.94 4.10 16.81
CA SER A 360 -21.25 4.42 18.06
C SER A 360 -21.88 3.75 19.27
N SER A 361 -21.06 3.46 20.28
CA SER A 361 -21.51 2.94 21.57
C SER A 361 -20.52 3.27 22.69
N ILE A 362 -20.95 3.08 23.93
CA ILE A 362 -20.15 3.23 25.14
C ILE A 362 -20.00 1.85 25.80
N PHE A 363 -18.76 1.45 26.04
CA PHE A 363 -18.41 0.19 26.68
C PHE A 363 -17.97 0.45 28.12
N SER A 364 -18.65 -0.19 29.07
CA SER A 364 -18.19 -0.18 30.47
C SER A 364 -16.94 -1.05 30.63
N LYS A 365 -16.05 -0.67 31.55
CA LYS A 365 -14.85 -1.45 31.87
C LYS A 365 -15.14 -2.89 32.29
N SER A 366 -16.30 -3.13 32.92
CA SER A 366 -16.75 -4.47 33.32
C SER A 366 -17.08 -5.36 32.12
N ASN A 367 -17.53 -4.77 31.01
CA ASN A 367 -17.95 -5.50 29.82
C ASN A 367 -16.78 -5.65 28.85
N LEU A 368 -16.03 -4.58 28.63
CA LEU A 368 -14.82 -4.56 27.80
C LEU A 368 -13.96 -3.36 28.20
N ASP A 369 -12.79 -3.60 28.80
CA ASP A 369 -11.85 -2.54 29.12
C ASP A 369 -11.03 -2.14 27.88
N LEU A 370 -11.38 -1.01 27.27
CA LEU A 370 -10.72 -0.48 26.08
C LEU A 370 -9.23 -0.13 26.31
N ASN A 371 -8.80 0.00 27.57
CA ASN A 371 -7.40 0.26 27.91
C ASN A 371 -6.51 -0.98 27.72
N GLN A 372 -7.10 -2.18 27.75
CA GLN A 372 -6.37 -3.44 27.58
C GLN A 372 -6.22 -3.86 26.12
N LEU A 373 -6.99 -3.26 25.20
CA LEU A 373 -6.95 -3.59 23.77
C LEU A 373 -5.63 -3.14 23.16
N ASN A 374 -4.90 -4.07 22.54
CA ASN A 374 -3.55 -3.83 22.04
C ASN A 374 -3.28 -4.44 20.66
N TYR A 375 -3.73 -5.68 20.42
CA TYR A 375 -3.52 -6.39 19.16
C TYR A 375 -4.64 -6.07 18.18
N ILE A 376 -4.28 -5.96 16.91
CA ILE A 376 -5.22 -5.70 15.82
C ILE A 376 -5.19 -6.88 14.87
N HIS A 377 -6.38 -7.37 14.58
CA HIS A 377 -6.64 -8.50 13.71
C HIS A 377 -7.59 -8.08 12.61
N VAL A 378 -7.38 -8.64 11.42
CA VAL A 378 -8.23 -8.39 10.27
C VAL A 378 -8.58 -9.71 9.60
N SER A 379 -9.86 -9.89 9.26
CA SER A 379 -10.35 -11.09 8.56
C SER A 379 -11.44 -10.72 7.56
N ALA A 380 -11.68 -11.61 6.60
CA ALA A 380 -12.66 -11.42 5.53
C ALA A 380 -13.66 -12.57 5.49
N GLY A 381 -14.87 -12.28 5.00
CA GLY A 381 -15.97 -13.24 4.89
C GLY A 381 -15.86 -14.08 3.61
N ALA A 382 -16.89 -13.99 2.78
CA ALA A 382 -17.08 -14.81 1.58
C ALA A 382 -16.18 -14.39 0.40
N HIS A 383 -15.55 -13.22 0.49
CA HIS A 383 -14.74 -12.64 -0.58
C HIS A 383 -13.37 -12.18 -0.10
N THR A 384 -12.40 -12.20 -1.00
CA THR A 384 -11.09 -11.61 -0.76
C THR A 384 -11.19 -10.10 -0.68
N VAL A 385 -10.63 -9.49 0.37
CA VAL A 385 -10.73 -8.05 0.61
C VAL A 385 -9.35 -7.40 0.54
N PRO A 386 -9.13 -6.44 -0.38
CA PRO A 386 -7.93 -5.61 -0.37
C PRO A 386 -8.08 -4.48 0.64
N ILE A 387 -7.17 -4.43 1.60
CA ILE A 387 -7.04 -3.36 2.59
C ILE A 387 -5.85 -2.48 2.23
N ARG A 388 -6.06 -1.17 2.25
CA ARG A 388 -5.02 -0.15 2.09
C ARG A 388 -5.02 0.80 3.26
N ASN A 389 -3.93 1.53 3.43
CA ASN A 389 -3.82 2.62 4.41
C ASN A 389 -4.29 2.21 5.82
N LEU A 390 -3.98 0.99 6.27
CA LEU A 390 -4.40 0.53 7.58
C LEU A 390 -3.37 0.92 8.64
N PHE A 391 -3.63 2.00 9.36
CA PHE A 391 -2.69 2.58 10.33
C PHE A 391 -3.38 3.04 11.61
N ILE A 392 -2.54 3.26 12.62
CA ILE A 392 -2.93 3.70 13.96
C ILE A 392 -2.34 5.08 14.18
N THR A 393 -3.14 6.01 14.70
CA THR A 393 -2.70 7.34 15.12
C THR A 393 -3.43 7.78 16.37
N PHE A 394 -2.91 8.82 17.02
CA PHE A 394 -3.43 9.37 18.28
C PHE A 394 -3.94 10.81 18.09
N GLU A 395 -3.94 11.28 16.85
CA GLU A 395 -4.54 12.54 16.42
C GLU A 395 -5.51 12.29 15.29
N LYS A 396 -6.67 12.94 15.36
CA LYS A 396 -7.70 12.81 14.33
C LYS A 396 -7.16 13.35 13.00
N GLN A 397 -7.21 12.54 11.96
CA GLN A 397 -6.82 12.94 10.61
C GLN A 397 -8.05 13.53 9.91
N SER A 398 -8.31 14.81 10.21
CA SER A 398 -9.44 15.56 9.67
C SER A 398 -9.54 15.35 8.17
N GLU A 399 -8.49 15.56 7.40
CA GLU A 399 -8.53 15.49 5.93
C GLU A 399 -8.88 14.11 5.33
N LEU A 400 -8.75 13.00 6.07
CA LEU A 400 -9.18 11.68 5.58
C LEU A 400 -10.69 11.48 5.68
N LEU A 401 -11.35 12.26 6.55
CA LEU A 401 -12.78 12.23 6.76
C LEU A 401 -13.44 13.55 6.30
N ASP A 402 -12.70 14.67 6.28
CA ASP A 402 -13.21 16.03 6.18
C ASP A 402 -13.32 16.51 4.73
N SER A 403 -14.46 16.23 4.14
CA SER A 403 -15.35 17.31 3.66
C SER A 403 -16.32 17.79 4.77
N ILE A 404 -16.27 17.18 5.95
CA ILE A 404 -17.25 17.15 7.05
C ILE A 404 -17.62 18.51 7.66
N ASN A 405 -16.92 19.62 7.39
CA ASN A 405 -17.17 20.89 8.11
C ASN A 405 -17.36 22.16 7.26
N SER A 406 -17.39 22.10 5.93
CA SER A 406 -17.72 23.30 5.17
C SER A 406 -19.24 23.43 5.03
N ASN A 407 -19.84 24.30 5.84
CA ASN A 407 -21.16 24.89 5.58
C ASN A 407 -21.12 25.66 4.26
N VAL A 408 -21.13 24.95 3.13
CA VAL A 408 -21.33 25.58 1.83
C VAL A 408 -22.83 25.65 1.62
N GLN A 409 -23.41 26.80 1.97
CA GLN A 409 -24.68 27.22 1.35
C GLN A 409 -24.44 27.31 -0.16
N LEU A 410 -24.75 26.23 -0.88
CA LEU A 410 -24.82 26.27 -2.33
C LEU A 410 -26.08 27.07 -2.72
N ASN A 411 -25.89 28.37 -2.93
CA ASN A 411 -26.80 29.12 -3.79
C ASN A 411 -26.66 28.54 -5.20
N LEU A 412 -27.58 27.66 -5.57
CA LEU A 412 -27.74 27.16 -6.93
C LEU A 412 -28.25 28.30 -7.82
N PRO A 413 -27.52 28.72 -8.88
CA PRO A 413 -28.15 29.43 -9.98
C PRO A 413 -28.83 28.41 -10.91
N ASP A 414 -30.00 28.78 -11.42
CA ASP A 414 -30.82 27.99 -12.33
C ASP A 414 -30.03 27.48 -13.55
N LEU A 415 -30.06 26.17 -13.77
CA LEU A 415 -29.56 25.50 -14.98
C LEU A 415 -30.63 25.53 -16.08
N PRO A 416 -30.31 25.92 -17.33
CA PRO A 416 -31.13 25.57 -18.47
C PRO A 416 -30.83 24.14 -18.94
N HIS A 417 -31.89 23.47 -19.37
CA HIS A 417 -31.96 22.08 -19.77
C HIS A 417 -31.02 21.65 -20.93
N ALA A 418 -30.53 20.40 -20.77
CA ALA A 418 -30.30 19.34 -21.77
C ALA A 418 -29.27 19.53 -22.90
N ASN A 419 -28.32 18.59 -23.00
CA ASN A 419 -28.45 17.50 -23.98
C ASN A 419 -27.42 16.36 -23.77
N HIS A 420 -27.89 15.16 -24.13
CA HIS A 420 -27.26 13.84 -24.16
C HIS A 420 -25.75 13.79 -24.45
N ILE A 421 -25.02 13.02 -23.65
CA ILE A 421 -23.75 12.40 -24.05
C ILE A 421 -23.84 10.89 -23.78
N ASP A 422 -23.55 10.13 -24.84
CA ASP A 422 -23.59 8.68 -24.95
C ASP A 422 -22.64 7.98 -23.97
N ASN A 423 -23.20 7.08 -23.15
CA ASN A 423 -22.47 6.10 -22.37
C ASN A 423 -22.15 4.90 -23.26
N ASN A 424 -20.92 4.80 -23.77
CA ASN A 424 -20.30 3.52 -24.15
C ASN A 424 -18.84 3.73 -24.57
N LYS A 425 -17.89 3.29 -23.72
CA LYS A 425 -16.62 2.59 -24.06
C LYS A 425 -15.68 2.56 -22.86
N THR A 426 -15.80 1.52 -22.04
CA THR A 426 -14.71 1.07 -21.16
C THR A 426 -14.00 -0.06 -21.90
N VAL A 427 -12.87 0.24 -22.55
CA VAL A 427 -12.04 -0.79 -23.19
C VAL A 427 -11.03 -1.29 -22.15
N LEU A 428 -11.32 -2.44 -21.55
CA LEU A 428 -10.34 -3.21 -20.77
C LEU A 428 -9.35 -3.85 -21.75
N SER A 429 -8.22 -3.20 -22.02
CA SER A 429 -7.11 -3.81 -22.76
C SER A 429 -6.20 -4.59 -21.82
N ARG A 430 -6.25 -5.93 -21.91
CA ARG A 430 -5.35 -6.89 -21.26
C ARG A 430 -4.00 -6.90 -22.00
N ILE A 431 -2.90 -6.94 -21.27
CA ILE A 431 -1.59 -7.36 -21.81
C ILE A 431 -1.23 -8.70 -21.13
N GLU A 432 -1.10 -9.76 -21.92
CA GLU A 432 -0.43 -10.99 -21.50
C GLU A 432 1.06 -10.85 -21.81
N ILE A 433 1.91 -10.96 -20.78
CA ILE A 433 3.36 -11.07 -20.96
C ILE A 433 3.65 -12.53 -21.30
N VAL A 434 3.70 -12.84 -22.60
CA VAL A 434 4.10 -14.16 -23.08
C VAL A 434 5.61 -14.29 -22.98
N LYS A 435 6.08 -15.26 -22.20
CA LYS A 435 7.47 -15.68 -22.16
C LYS A 435 7.80 -16.34 -23.51
N GLN A 436 8.54 -15.65 -24.38
CA GLN A 436 9.02 -16.28 -25.62
C GLN A 436 10.00 -17.40 -25.23
N SER A 437 9.67 -18.62 -25.64
CA SER A 437 10.54 -19.80 -25.47
C SER A 437 11.85 -19.64 -26.25
N ASP A 438 12.92 -20.20 -25.69
CA ASP A 438 14.33 -20.14 -26.09
C ASP A 438 14.65 -20.56 -27.55
N GLN A 439 14.18 -19.84 -28.57
CA GLN A 439 14.53 -20.13 -29.97
C GLN A 439 14.99 -18.92 -30.80
N ASN A 440 15.27 -17.75 -30.20
CA ASN A 440 15.95 -16.66 -30.92
C ASN A 440 16.79 -15.79 -29.96
N PRO A 441 18.14 -15.92 -29.94
CA PRO A 441 19.01 -15.25 -28.96
C PRO A 441 19.27 -13.75 -29.27
N GLY A 442 18.41 -13.08 -30.05
CA GLY A 442 18.73 -11.77 -30.64
C GLY A 442 17.83 -10.57 -30.26
N LYS A 443 16.71 -10.75 -29.56
CA LYS A 443 15.79 -9.64 -29.23
C LYS A 443 15.04 -9.89 -27.92
N SER A 444 15.64 -9.50 -26.80
CA SER A 444 14.96 -9.42 -25.50
C SER A 444 14.37 -8.03 -25.32
N ILE A 445 13.03 -7.92 -25.29
CA ILE A 445 12.34 -6.74 -24.76
C ILE A 445 12.43 -6.84 -23.24
N GLY A 446 13.44 -6.19 -22.68
CA GLY A 446 13.58 -6.02 -21.24
C GLY A 446 12.81 -4.78 -20.76
N LEU A 447 12.25 -4.89 -19.57
CA LEU A 447 11.39 -3.91 -18.93
C LEU A 447 12.22 -3.21 -17.85
N TYR A 448 12.60 -1.93 -18.02
CA TYR A 448 13.16 -1.19 -16.88
C TYR A 448 12.05 -0.63 -16.02
N ILE A 449 12.30 -0.63 -14.73
CA ILE A 449 11.40 -0.10 -13.72
C ILE A 449 12.20 0.92 -12.92
N TYR A 450 11.86 2.20 -13.05
CA TYR A 450 12.45 3.26 -12.23
C TYR A 450 11.40 3.70 -11.22
N ILE A 451 11.77 3.61 -9.95
CA ILE A 451 11.07 4.25 -8.84
C ILE A 451 12.15 5.05 -8.12
N LEU A 452 12.04 6.37 -8.18
CA LEU A 452 12.90 7.33 -7.49
C LEU A 452 12.19 7.86 -6.24
#